data_AF-A0A7Y8WIA6-F1
#
_entry.id   AF-A0A7Y8WIA6-F1
#
_cell.length_a   1.000
_cell.length_b   1.000
_cell.length_c   1.000
_cell.angle_alpha   90.00
_cell.angle_beta   90.00
_cell.angle_gamma   90.00
#
_symmetry.space_group_name_H-M   'P 1'
#
loop_
_entity.id
_entity.type
_entity.pdbx_description
1 polymer ?
#
loop_
_entity_poly.entity_id
_entity_poly.type
_entity_poly.pdbx_seq_one_letter_code
_entity_poly.pdbx_strand_id
1 'polypeptide(L)'
;MRSKMTETKFLFYSVSAIFLLMLVRIFISQTYTIYDPKNYVGMHSMLEIICIAISITIFLYGLKKFSATRSLRLLLLSFTFLTIGIIDLFHTLSYKGMPFFITESSIQKATWFWITARVIQSILMLTIILLPDKKVKKDYRFVSVTLGLLLTGAVGYIIIAYEKVLPLLVIEGKGTTLLKNGMEYGVSFILLISLMVALYQYYLDKKEDKLFFSLAFVFLLLTELIFTIYQSVFDLDNFLGHIYKVFGFYFILKGFYFSEYVNEKKSNEQISMSDHPGLFFTLREIGKQFVCTHIDGALLNGVPSSQKDLAGVPISKILPALDGSLNDYCHLAKKLQESVTFEIQFQDKLLLISLKPTVDEIGQDVILGTAMDMSGVFPRRFNSKQIEQEENKNVKIVM
;
A
#
# COMPACT_ATOMS: atom_id res chain seq x y z
N MET A 1 -7.89 7.81 10.27
CA MET A 1 -6.71 8.47 10.86
C MET A 1 -5.80 8.97 9.72
N ARG A 2 -5.82 10.28 9.40
CA ARG A 2 -5.07 10.91 8.30
C ARG A 2 -3.67 11.38 8.75
N SER A 3 -2.78 10.48 9.14
CA SER A 3 -1.36 10.88 9.27
C SER A 3 -0.61 10.43 8.03
N LYS A 4 -0.42 11.35 7.08
CA LYS A 4 0.51 11.15 5.96
C LYS A 4 1.92 10.86 6.48
N MET A 5 2.61 9.90 5.87
CA MET A 5 4.02 9.62 6.15
C MET A 5 4.89 10.60 5.37
N THR A 6 5.75 11.32 6.07
CA THR A 6 6.66 12.33 5.49
C THR A 6 8.10 11.92 5.71
N GLU A 7 9.03 12.49 4.94
CA GLU A 7 10.48 12.27 5.07
C GLU A 7 10.95 12.59 6.50
N THR A 8 10.48 13.70 7.08
CA THR A 8 10.79 14.09 8.47
C THR A 8 10.33 13.05 9.49
N LYS A 9 9.13 12.48 9.32
CA LYS A 9 8.62 11.42 10.21
C LYS A 9 9.43 10.13 10.05
N PHE A 10 9.74 9.75 8.81
CA PHE A 10 10.58 8.59 8.53
C PHE A 10 11.96 8.72 9.22
N LEU A 11 12.61 9.87 9.07
CA LEU A 11 13.89 10.14 9.73
C LEU A 11 13.75 10.14 11.26
N PHE A 12 12.74 10.82 11.78
CA PHE A 12 12.48 10.86 13.22
C PHE A 12 12.32 9.46 13.82
N TYR A 13 11.50 8.59 13.20
CA TYR A 13 11.32 7.23 13.69
C TYR A 13 12.60 6.39 13.58
N SER A 14 13.34 6.52 12.47
CA SER A 14 14.59 5.77 12.26
C SER A 14 15.66 6.18 13.28
N VAL A 15 15.87 7.49 13.48
CA VAL A 15 16.82 8.02 14.46
C VAL A 15 16.39 7.67 15.88
N SER A 16 15.09 7.77 16.20
CA SER A 16 14.57 7.39 17.51
C SER A 16 14.77 5.91 17.79
N ALA A 17 14.61 5.04 16.79
CA ALA A 17 14.86 3.61 16.93
C ALA A 17 16.34 3.31 17.21
N ILE A 18 17.26 3.98 16.53
CA ILE A 18 18.70 3.83 16.79
C ILE A 18 19.05 4.40 18.16
N PHE A 19 18.53 5.57 18.51
CA PHE A 19 18.75 6.21 19.80
C PHE A 19 18.24 5.34 20.96
N LEU A 20 17.04 4.77 20.84
CA LEU A 20 16.49 3.86 21.84
C LEU A 20 17.39 2.63 22.01
N LEU A 21 17.87 2.05 20.90
CA LEU A 21 18.80 0.92 20.95
C LEU A 21 20.09 1.32 21.69
N MET A 22 20.68 2.46 21.35
CA MET A 22 21.88 2.96 22.02
C MET A 22 21.65 3.20 23.51
N LEU A 23 20.51 3.79 23.89
CA LEU A 23 20.15 4.05 25.28
C LEU A 23 20.05 2.74 26.06
N VAL A 24 19.32 1.74 25.54
CA VAL A 24 19.19 0.42 26.20
C VAL A 24 20.57 -0.23 26.34
N ARG A 25 21.46 -0.11 25.36
CA ARG A 25 22.82 -0.67 25.43
C ARG A 25 23.70 0.04 26.46
N ILE A 26 23.57 1.36 26.61
CA ILE A 26 24.31 2.13 27.64
C ILE A 26 23.85 1.73 29.05
N PHE A 27 22.55 1.52 29.25
CA PHE A 27 21.96 1.19 30.55
C PHE A 27 21.70 -0.30 30.77
N ILE A 28 22.41 -1.17 30.03
CA ILE A 28 22.11 -2.60 30.00
C ILE A 28 22.26 -3.23 31.40
N SER A 29 23.29 -2.83 32.15
CA SER A 29 23.56 -3.37 33.49
C SER A 29 22.46 -3.01 34.49
N GLN A 30 21.91 -1.80 34.41
CA GLN A 30 20.78 -1.37 35.23
C GLN A 30 19.48 -2.04 34.80
N THR A 31 19.28 -2.32 33.51
CA THR A 31 18.08 -3.03 33.05
C THR A 31 18.07 -4.50 33.48
N TYR A 32 19.23 -5.15 33.55
CA TYR A 32 19.35 -6.54 33.99
C TYR A 32 18.94 -6.74 35.46
N THR A 33 19.04 -5.73 36.33
CA THR A 33 18.66 -5.88 37.75
C THR A 33 17.14 -5.90 37.97
N ILE A 34 16.37 -5.39 37.02
CA ILE A 34 14.91 -5.29 37.07
C ILE A 34 14.26 -6.43 36.25
N TYR A 35 15.03 -7.05 35.37
CA TYR A 35 14.57 -8.10 34.47
C TYR A 35 14.50 -9.47 35.15
N ASP A 36 13.32 -10.10 35.12
CA ASP A 36 13.12 -11.48 35.60
C ASP A 36 12.98 -12.45 34.40
N PRO A 37 13.98 -13.33 34.17
CA PRO A 37 13.94 -14.33 33.10
C PRO A 37 12.73 -15.27 33.16
N LYS A 38 12.09 -15.47 34.33
CA LYS A 38 10.90 -16.33 34.45
C LYS A 38 9.73 -15.83 33.62
N ASN A 39 9.62 -14.51 33.44
CA ASN A 39 8.54 -13.90 32.66
C ASN A 39 8.83 -13.88 31.16
N TYR A 40 10.07 -14.16 30.76
CA TYR A 40 10.51 -13.99 29.37
C TYR A 40 9.68 -14.80 28.39
N VAL A 41 9.44 -16.09 28.66
CA VAL A 41 8.72 -16.97 27.73
C VAL A 41 7.34 -16.41 27.42
N GLY A 42 6.61 -15.96 28.44
CA GLY A 42 5.29 -15.34 28.26
C GLY A 42 5.35 -14.05 27.44
N MET A 43 6.32 -13.17 27.73
CA MET A 43 6.50 -11.92 26.97
C MET A 43 6.92 -12.17 25.51
N HIS A 44 7.86 -13.09 25.28
CA HIS A 44 8.28 -13.54 23.96
C HIS A 44 7.09 -14.08 23.17
N SER A 45 6.32 -15.01 23.74
CA SER A 45 5.13 -15.55 23.07
C SER A 45 4.11 -14.47 22.73
N MET A 46 3.90 -13.48 23.60
CA MET A 46 3.00 -12.35 23.31
C MET A 46 3.48 -11.55 22.09
N LEU A 47 4.77 -11.19 22.02
CA LEU A 47 5.35 -10.44 20.90
C LEU A 47 5.31 -11.24 19.59
N GLU A 48 5.58 -12.54 19.65
CA GLU A 48 5.49 -13.43 18.49
C GLU A 48 4.05 -13.57 17.99
N ILE A 49 3.07 -13.74 18.89
CA ILE A 49 1.64 -13.81 18.51
C ILE A 49 1.19 -12.53 17.80
N ILE A 50 1.68 -11.36 18.19
CA ILE A 50 1.40 -10.11 17.48
C ILE A 50 1.92 -10.19 16.03
N CYS A 51 3.16 -10.63 15.83
CA CYS A 51 3.74 -10.78 14.49
C CYS A 51 2.99 -11.83 13.64
N ILE A 52 2.60 -12.94 14.25
CA ILE A 52 1.82 -14.00 13.60
C ILE A 52 0.43 -13.47 13.20
N ALA A 53 -0.25 -12.73 14.09
CA ALA A 53 -1.55 -12.14 13.79
C ALA A 53 -1.48 -11.11 12.65
N ILE A 54 -0.43 -10.29 12.62
CA ILE A 54 -0.15 -9.37 11.51
C ILE A 54 0.03 -10.16 10.20
N SER A 55 0.80 -11.24 10.23
CA SER A 55 1.06 -12.08 9.06
C SER A 55 -0.22 -12.71 8.51
N ILE A 56 -1.05 -13.29 9.39
CA ILE A 56 -2.36 -13.86 9.03
C ILE A 56 -3.28 -12.78 8.45
N THR A 57 -3.25 -11.56 9.01
CA THR A 57 -4.05 -10.44 8.51
C THR A 57 -3.67 -10.06 7.08
N ILE A 58 -2.37 -9.92 6.79
CA ILE A 58 -1.88 -9.60 5.44
C ILE A 58 -2.23 -10.74 4.47
N PHE A 59 -2.04 -12.00 4.89
CA PHE A 59 -2.39 -13.17 4.10
C PHE A 59 -3.88 -13.21 3.71
N LEU A 60 -4.78 -13.16 4.70
CA LEU A 60 -6.22 -13.27 4.46
C LEU A 60 -6.74 -12.08 3.64
N TYR A 61 -6.31 -10.87 3.96
CA TYR A 61 -6.71 -9.67 3.23
C TYR A 61 -6.20 -9.69 1.79
N GLY A 62 -4.92 -10.02 1.59
CA GLY A 62 -4.30 -10.10 0.27
C GLY A 62 -4.97 -11.15 -0.60
N LEU A 63 -5.29 -12.33 -0.05
CA LEU A 63 -5.96 -13.40 -0.78
C LEU A 63 -7.40 -13.02 -1.17
N LYS A 64 -8.11 -12.34 -0.28
CA LYS A 64 -9.45 -11.79 -0.54
C LYS A 64 -9.41 -10.74 -1.66
N LYS A 65 -8.48 -9.78 -1.57
CA LYS A 65 -8.35 -8.70 -2.55
C LYS A 65 -7.86 -9.17 -3.91
N PHE A 66 -6.97 -10.16 -3.95
CA PHE A 66 -6.54 -10.79 -5.20
C PHE A 66 -7.71 -11.29 -6.05
N SER A 67 -8.79 -11.76 -5.41
CA SER A 67 -10.00 -12.22 -6.12
C SER A 67 -10.61 -11.14 -7.01
N ALA A 68 -10.50 -9.87 -6.61
CA ALA A 68 -11.03 -8.72 -7.33
C ALA A 68 -9.97 -8.05 -8.22
N THR A 69 -8.75 -7.86 -7.72
CA THR A 69 -7.72 -7.05 -8.40
C THR A 69 -6.83 -7.84 -9.34
N ARG A 70 -6.69 -9.16 -9.12
CA ARG A 70 -5.70 -10.03 -9.78
C ARG A 70 -4.25 -9.52 -9.68
N SER A 71 -3.94 -8.69 -8.68
CA SER A 71 -2.59 -8.13 -8.46
C SER A 71 -1.58 -9.21 -8.09
N LEU A 72 -0.50 -9.33 -8.88
CA LEU A 72 0.59 -10.26 -8.58
C LEU A 72 1.24 -9.92 -7.23
N ARG A 73 1.39 -8.63 -6.92
CA ARG A 73 1.98 -8.18 -5.66
C ARG A 73 1.18 -8.68 -4.45
N LEU A 74 -0.15 -8.58 -4.48
CA LEU A 74 -1.00 -9.08 -3.41
C LEU A 74 -0.91 -10.59 -3.24
N LEU A 75 -0.80 -11.33 -4.34
CA LEU A 75 -0.61 -12.78 -4.28
C LEU A 75 0.73 -13.14 -3.64
N LEU A 76 1.81 -12.46 -4.03
CA LEU A 76 3.14 -12.66 -3.45
C LEU A 76 3.17 -12.30 -1.96
N LEU A 77 2.63 -11.15 -1.57
CA LEU A 77 2.48 -10.77 -0.16
C LEU A 77 1.71 -11.83 0.63
N SER A 78 0.61 -12.34 0.06
CA SER A 78 -0.18 -13.39 0.70
C SER A 78 0.64 -14.65 0.92
N PHE A 79 1.37 -15.11 -0.10
CA PHE A 79 2.27 -16.25 -0.01
C PHE A 79 3.36 -16.06 1.05
N THR A 80 4.00 -14.88 1.04
CA THR A 80 5.09 -14.52 1.95
C THR A 80 4.62 -14.56 3.40
N PHE A 81 3.50 -13.90 3.74
CA PHE A 81 3.04 -13.83 5.12
C PHE A 81 2.30 -15.09 5.59
N LEU A 82 1.77 -15.93 4.69
CA LEU A 82 1.37 -17.30 5.05
C LEU A 82 2.60 -18.11 5.49
N THR A 83 3.65 -18.09 4.67
CA THR A 83 4.88 -18.86 4.91
C THR A 83 5.57 -18.42 6.20
N ILE A 84 5.79 -17.11 6.36
CA ILE A 84 6.44 -16.56 7.56
C ILE A 84 5.58 -16.79 8.80
N GLY A 85 4.26 -16.58 8.72
CA GLY A 85 3.37 -16.74 9.86
C GLY A 85 3.36 -18.17 10.43
N ILE A 86 3.40 -19.19 9.56
CA ILE A 86 3.48 -20.59 9.99
C ILE A 86 4.85 -20.94 10.57
N ILE A 87 5.95 -20.48 9.96
CA ILE A 87 7.29 -20.74 10.49
C ILE A 87 7.51 -20.03 11.83
N ASP A 88 7.03 -18.79 11.98
CA ASP A 88 7.06 -18.06 13.25
C ASP A 88 6.19 -18.75 14.32
N LEU A 89 5.07 -19.37 13.94
CA LEU A 89 4.30 -20.21 14.85
C LEU A 89 5.11 -21.43 15.31
N PHE A 90 5.80 -22.14 14.40
CA PHE A 90 6.68 -23.25 14.79
C PHE A 90 7.86 -22.81 15.65
N HIS A 91 8.45 -21.65 15.37
CA HIS A 91 9.47 -21.02 16.21
C HIS A 91 8.95 -20.82 17.63
N THR A 92 7.79 -20.17 17.76
CA THR A 92 7.17 -19.84 19.05
C THR A 92 6.86 -21.10 19.85
N LEU A 93 6.24 -22.10 19.23
CA LEU A 93 5.85 -23.36 19.91
C LEU A 93 7.05 -24.26 20.23
N SER A 94 8.17 -24.10 19.53
CA SER A 94 9.41 -24.86 19.79
C SER A 94 10.35 -24.16 20.78
N TYR A 95 10.00 -22.94 21.23
CA TYR A 95 10.85 -22.12 22.08
C TYR A 95 11.10 -22.76 23.46
N LYS A 96 12.34 -22.75 23.93
CA LYS A 96 12.72 -23.40 25.21
C LYS A 96 11.87 -22.85 26.36
N GLY A 97 11.17 -23.74 27.05
CA GLY A 97 10.25 -23.40 28.14
C GLY A 97 8.77 -23.49 27.74
N MET A 98 8.48 -23.69 26.46
CA MET A 98 7.13 -24.02 26.00
C MET A 98 6.79 -25.50 26.30
N PRO A 99 5.50 -25.82 26.53
CA PRO A 99 5.03 -27.19 26.70
C PRO A 99 5.35 -28.08 25.50
N PHE A 100 5.23 -29.41 25.70
CA PHE A 100 5.34 -30.38 24.61
C PHE A 100 4.37 -30.04 23.47
N PHE A 101 4.89 -30.01 22.24
CA PHE A 101 4.10 -29.80 21.03
C PHE A 101 4.15 -31.03 20.11
N ILE A 102 5.11 -31.09 19.19
CA ILE A 102 5.41 -32.28 18.35
C ILE A 102 6.57 -33.07 18.96
N THR A 103 7.55 -32.34 19.46
CA THR A 103 8.69 -32.83 20.26
C THR A 103 8.94 -31.83 21.39
N GLU A 104 9.78 -32.20 22.35
CA GLU A 104 10.20 -31.30 23.44
C GLU A 104 10.77 -29.98 22.91
N SER A 105 10.47 -28.86 23.56
CA SER A 105 10.99 -27.55 23.12
C SER A 105 12.51 -27.48 23.26
N SER A 106 13.16 -26.70 22.39
CA SER A 106 14.63 -26.57 22.40
C SER A 106 15.12 -25.27 21.78
N ILE A 107 16.28 -24.81 22.28
CA ILE A 107 16.98 -23.64 21.71
C ILE A 107 17.28 -23.87 20.23
N GLN A 108 17.73 -25.09 19.90
CA GLN A 108 18.17 -25.43 18.55
C GLN A 108 17.02 -25.36 17.54
N LYS A 109 15.86 -26.00 17.82
CA LYS A 109 14.69 -25.93 16.93
C LYS A 109 14.18 -24.51 16.78
N ALA A 110 13.99 -23.81 17.89
CA ALA A 110 13.49 -22.45 17.87
C ALA A 110 14.41 -21.55 17.03
N THR A 111 15.73 -21.64 17.22
CA THR A 111 16.69 -20.82 16.48
C THR A 111 16.72 -21.16 14.99
N TRP A 112 16.62 -22.44 14.62
CA TRP A 112 16.52 -22.82 13.20
C TRP A 112 15.25 -22.32 12.55
N PHE A 113 14.10 -22.40 13.23
CA PHE A 113 12.85 -21.82 12.71
C PHE A 113 12.96 -20.31 12.54
N TRP A 114 13.54 -19.63 13.54
CA TRP A 114 13.80 -18.18 13.48
C TRP A 114 14.58 -17.80 12.22
N ILE A 115 15.81 -18.30 12.07
CA ILE A 115 16.67 -17.86 10.97
C ILE A 115 16.11 -18.27 9.60
N THR A 116 15.45 -19.44 9.52
CA THR A 116 14.79 -19.87 8.28
C THR A 116 13.66 -18.92 7.89
N ALA A 117 12.83 -18.49 8.85
CA ALA A 117 11.78 -17.50 8.59
C ALA A 117 12.39 -16.18 8.11
N ARG A 118 13.47 -15.71 8.73
CA ARG A 118 14.14 -14.44 8.37
C ARG A 118 14.76 -14.47 6.97
N VAL A 119 15.43 -15.57 6.60
CA VAL A 119 15.98 -15.77 5.25
C VAL A 119 14.88 -15.75 4.20
N ILE A 120 13.80 -16.50 4.42
CA ILE A 120 12.66 -16.51 3.50
C ILE A 120 12.01 -15.11 3.42
N GLN A 121 11.85 -14.44 4.56
CA GLN A 121 11.27 -13.11 4.64
C GLN A 121 12.07 -12.08 3.85
N SER A 122 13.39 -12.00 4.03
CA SER A 122 14.21 -10.99 3.37
C SER A 122 14.24 -11.19 1.86
N ILE A 123 14.37 -12.43 1.38
CA ILE A 123 14.35 -12.77 -0.05
C ILE A 123 13.00 -12.44 -0.69
N LEU A 124 11.89 -12.85 -0.07
CA LEU A 124 10.57 -12.62 -0.64
C LEU A 124 10.17 -11.15 -0.59
N MET A 125 10.52 -10.42 0.47
CA MET A 125 10.25 -8.98 0.56
C MET A 125 11.04 -8.18 -0.47
N LEU A 126 12.33 -8.51 -0.69
CA LEU A 126 13.11 -7.91 -1.77
C LEU A 126 12.48 -8.18 -3.14
N THR A 127 12.06 -9.43 -3.36
CA THR A 127 11.39 -9.85 -4.61
C THR A 127 10.09 -9.06 -4.85
N ILE A 128 9.27 -8.87 -3.82
CA ILE A 128 8.01 -8.11 -3.90
C ILE A 128 8.24 -6.65 -4.31
N ILE A 129 9.33 -6.03 -3.83
CA ILE A 129 9.63 -4.63 -4.14
C ILE A 129 10.26 -4.48 -5.52
N LEU A 130 11.10 -5.42 -5.94
CA LEU A 130 11.72 -5.39 -7.27
C LEU A 130 10.72 -5.68 -8.39
N LEU A 131 9.73 -6.54 -8.14
CA LEU A 131 8.76 -6.91 -9.17
C LEU A 131 7.69 -5.83 -9.34
N PRO A 132 7.46 -5.36 -10.58
CA PRO A 132 6.34 -4.45 -10.86
C PRO A 132 5.03 -5.19 -10.63
N ASP A 133 4.03 -4.48 -10.10
CA ASP A 133 2.72 -5.07 -9.95
C ASP A 133 2.04 -5.22 -11.32
N LYS A 134 1.49 -6.39 -11.58
CA LYS A 134 0.82 -6.74 -12.83
C LYS A 134 -0.40 -7.59 -12.57
N LYS A 135 -1.41 -7.42 -13.42
CA LYS A 135 -2.61 -8.27 -13.37
C LYS A 135 -2.29 -9.65 -13.92
N VAL A 136 -2.58 -10.68 -13.12
CA VAL A 136 -2.37 -12.07 -13.50
C VAL A 136 -3.61 -12.63 -14.21
N LYS A 137 -3.43 -13.33 -15.33
CA LYS A 137 -4.53 -13.85 -16.15
C LYS A 137 -5.28 -15.01 -15.48
N LYS A 138 -4.58 -15.84 -14.70
CA LYS A 138 -5.13 -17.03 -14.04
C LYS A 138 -5.23 -16.81 -12.53
N ASP A 139 -6.14 -17.55 -11.90
CA ASP A 139 -6.28 -17.58 -10.44
C ASP A 139 -5.26 -18.55 -9.82
N TYR A 140 -4.19 -18.01 -9.25
CA TYR A 140 -3.14 -18.80 -8.62
C TYR A 140 -3.28 -18.92 -7.10
N ARG A 141 -4.44 -18.56 -6.51
CA ARG A 141 -4.63 -18.62 -5.05
C ARG A 141 -4.40 -20.01 -4.49
N PHE A 142 -5.03 -21.02 -5.08
CA PHE A 142 -4.89 -22.41 -4.63
C PHE A 142 -3.45 -22.92 -4.74
N VAL A 143 -2.77 -22.60 -5.84
CA VAL A 143 -1.36 -22.96 -6.05
C VAL A 143 -0.46 -22.27 -5.03
N SER A 144 -0.68 -20.98 -4.79
CA SER A 144 0.08 -20.19 -3.82
C SER A 144 -0.07 -20.73 -2.40
N VAL A 145 -1.31 -21.00 -1.95
CA VAL A 145 -1.55 -21.57 -0.61
C VAL A 145 -0.94 -22.96 -0.49
N THR A 146 -1.16 -23.83 -1.47
CA THR A 146 -0.61 -25.19 -1.47
C THR A 146 0.91 -25.16 -1.42
N LEU A 147 1.56 -24.34 -2.24
CA LEU A 147 3.02 -24.21 -2.23
C LEU A 147 3.54 -23.66 -0.90
N GLY A 148 2.86 -22.69 -0.30
CA GLY A 148 3.21 -22.15 1.01
C GLY A 148 3.14 -23.23 2.08
N LEU A 149 2.05 -23.98 2.13
CA LEU A 149 1.88 -25.09 3.08
C LEU A 149 2.95 -26.19 2.87
N LEU A 150 3.20 -26.61 1.63
CA LEU A 150 4.24 -27.59 1.32
C LEU A 150 5.63 -27.12 1.75
N LEU A 151 5.98 -25.86 1.46
CA LEU A 151 7.25 -25.27 1.87
C LEU A 151 7.40 -25.27 3.39
N THR A 152 6.38 -24.77 4.11
CA THR A 152 6.40 -24.72 5.58
C THR A 152 6.41 -26.10 6.22
N GLY A 153 5.71 -27.07 5.62
CA GLY A 153 5.71 -28.47 6.06
C GLY A 153 7.07 -29.14 5.84
N ALA A 154 7.73 -28.89 4.70
CA ALA A 154 9.08 -29.38 4.44
C ALA A 154 10.10 -28.78 5.41
N VAL A 155 10.05 -27.46 5.64
CA VAL A 155 10.90 -26.78 6.63
C VAL A 155 10.66 -27.34 8.04
N GLY A 156 9.39 -27.47 8.44
CA GLY A 156 8.98 -28.06 9.71
C GLY A 156 9.53 -29.46 9.91
N TYR A 157 9.34 -30.33 8.92
CA TYR A 157 9.84 -31.69 8.94
C TYR A 157 11.37 -31.74 9.07
N ILE A 158 12.10 -30.96 8.26
CA ILE A 158 13.57 -30.96 8.29
C ILE A 158 14.09 -30.53 9.67
N ILE A 159 13.58 -29.43 10.21
CA ILE A 159 14.07 -28.89 11.49
C ILE A 159 13.75 -29.83 12.65
N ILE A 160 12.53 -30.40 12.69
CA ILE A 160 12.11 -31.28 13.78
C ILE A 160 12.81 -32.65 13.69
N ALA A 161 12.85 -33.27 12.51
CA ALA A 161 13.41 -34.61 12.34
C ALA A 161 14.94 -34.64 12.45
N TYR A 162 15.62 -33.56 12.03
CA TYR A 162 17.08 -33.50 11.96
C TYR A 162 17.72 -32.53 12.96
N GLU A 163 16.99 -32.09 13.99
CA GLU A 163 17.48 -31.14 15.01
C GLU A 163 18.88 -31.48 15.54
N LYS A 164 19.14 -32.75 15.85
CA LYS A 164 20.40 -33.23 16.43
C LYS A 164 21.57 -33.25 15.45
N VAL A 165 21.29 -33.27 14.14
CA VAL A 165 22.28 -33.33 13.07
C VAL A 165 22.60 -31.92 12.56
N LEU A 166 21.65 -30.99 12.67
CA LEU A 166 21.83 -29.61 12.25
C LEU A 166 22.94 -28.92 13.09
N PRO A 167 23.80 -28.10 12.45
CA PRO A 167 24.84 -27.36 13.16
C PRO A 167 24.28 -26.48 14.28
N LEU A 168 24.99 -26.40 15.40
CA LEU A 168 24.59 -25.55 16.52
C LEU A 168 24.59 -24.07 16.12
N LEU A 169 23.49 -23.38 16.41
CA LEU A 169 23.35 -21.94 16.13
C LEU A 169 23.56 -21.06 17.37
N VAL A 170 23.30 -21.63 18.55
CA VAL A 170 23.48 -20.97 19.84
C VAL A 170 24.04 -21.98 20.83
N ILE A 171 25.01 -21.56 21.62
CA ILE A 171 25.51 -22.31 22.76
C ILE A 171 25.12 -21.53 24.01
N GLU A 172 24.18 -22.07 24.78
CA GLU A 172 23.62 -21.41 25.96
C GLU A 172 24.74 -20.95 26.93
N GLY A 173 24.70 -19.67 27.32
CA GLY A 173 25.70 -19.05 28.19
C GLY A 173 27.02 -18.65 27.51
N LYS A 174 27.25 -19.07 26.26
CA LYS A 174 28.36 -18.58 25.41
C LYS A 174 27.89 -17.65 24.29
N GLY A 175 26.63 -17.75 23.89
CA GLY A 175 26.01 -16.94 22.85
C GLY A 175 25.94 -17.59 21.48
N THR A 176 25.75 -16.75 20.47
CA THR A 176 25.52 -17.19 19.10
C THR A 176 26.78 -17.73 18.43
N THR A 177 26.61 -18.69 17.50
CA THR A 177 27.73 -19.24 16.74
C THR A 177 28.05 -18.38 15.51
N LEU A 178 29.27 -18.53 14.98
CA LEU A 178 29.70 -17.85 13.75
C LEU A 178 28.78 -18.16 12.57
N LEU A 179 28.31 -19.40 12.46
CA LEU A 179 27.38 -19.80 11.41
C LEU A 179 26.06 -19.03 11.49
N LYS A 180 25.48 -18.93 12.70
CA LYS A 180 24.26 -18.15 12.92
C LYS A 180 24.50 -16.68 12.56
N ASN A 181 25.55 -16.08 13.08
CA ASN A 181 25.85 -14.67 12.82
C ASN A 181 26.10 -14.41 11.33
N GLY A 182 26.76 -15.33 10.61
CA GLY A 182 26.93 -15.24 9.16
C GLY A 182 25.61 -15.23 8.40
N MET A 183 24.65 -16.08 8.80
CA MET A 183 23.30 -16.07 8.22
C MET A 183 22.55 -14.78 8.51
N GLU A 184 22.58 -14.30 9.76
CA GLU A 184 21.94 -13.04 10.18
C GLU A 184 22.52 -11.82 9.46
N TYR A 185 23.84 -11.79 9.22
CA TYR A 185 24.47 -10.76 8.40
C TYR A 185 24.06 -10.87 6.93
N GLY A 186 23.89 -12.09 6.41
CA GLY A 186 23.32 -12.31 5.07
C GLY A 186 21.89 -11.76 4.95
N VAL A 187 21.04 -12.03 5.94
CA VAL A 187 19.68 -11.46 6.01
C VAL A 187 19.74 -9.93 6.10
N SER A 188 20.59 -9.40 6.98
CA SER A 188 20.81 -7.97 7.17
C SER A 188 21.22 -7.29 5.86
N PHE A 189 22.09 -7.91 5.08
CA PHE A 189 22.51 -7.40 3.78
C PHE A 189 21.35 -7.33 2.78
N ILE A 190 20.51 -8.37 2.71
CA ILE A 190 19.33 -8.37 1.84
C ILE A 190 18.31 -7.30 2.29
N LEU A 191 18.11 -7.12 3.59
CA LEU A 191 17.25 -6.07 4.14
C LEU A 191 17.79 -4.67 3.86
N LEU A 192 19.10 -4.48 3.91
CA LEU A 192 19.75 -3.22 3.53
C LEU A 192 19.53 -2.90 2.04
N ILE A 193 19.69 -3.89 1.16
CA ILE A 193 19.36 -3.74 -0.27
C ILE A 193 17.88 -3.38 -0.43
N SER A 194 16.98 -4.08 0.27
CA SER A 194 15.53 -3.81 0.24
C SER A 194 15.21 -2.38 0.66
N LEU A 195 15.87 -1.88 1.71
CA LEU A 195 15.78 -0.49 2.18
C LEU A 195 16.24 0.50 1.09
N MET A 196 17.41 0.28 0.49
CA MET A 196 17.94 1.16 -0.56
C MET A 196 17.01 1.19 -1.78
N VAL A 197 16.52 0.03 -2.22
CA VAL A 197 15.58 -0.06 -3.33
C VAL A 197 14.26 0.66 -3.00
N ALA A 198 13.71 0.46 -1.81
CA ALA A 198 12.47 1.12 -1.40
C ALA A 198 12.61 2.66 -1.34
N LEU A 199 13.75 3.17 -0.82
CA LEU A 199 14.05 4.59 -0.78
C LEU A 199 14.28 5.18 -2.19
N TYR A 200 14.97 4.46 -3.07
CA TYR A 200 15.15 4.87 -4.46
C TYR A 200 13.80 4.94 -5.19
N GLN A 201 12.96 3.92 -5.01
CA GLN A 201 11.60 3.93 -5.55
C GLN A 201 10.74 5.05 -4.95
N TYR A 202 10.93 5.42 -3.69
CA TYR A 202 10.28 6.57 -3.08
C TYR A 202 10.75 7.89 -3.72
N TYR A 203 12.05 8.03 -3.97
CA TYR A 203 12.59 9.19 -4.65
C TYR A 203 11.94 9.40 -6.03
N LEU A 204 11.70 8.31 -6.77
CA LEU A 204 11.06 8.36 -8.09
C LEU A 204 9.55 8.67 -8.05
N ASP A 205 8.78 8.01 -7.19
CA ASP A 205 7.30 8.08 -7.25
C ASP A 205 6.67 8.96 -6.15
N LYS A 206 7.43 9.32 -5.11
CA LYS A 206 6.98 10.04 -3.90
C LYS A 206 5.76 9.42 -3.19
N LYS A 207 5.53 8.12 -3.35
CA LYS A 207 4.42 7.37 -2.71
C LYS A 207 4.73 7.01 -1.26
N GLU A 208 3.80 7.29 -0.35
CA GLU A 208 4.00 7.12 1.10
C GLU A 208 4.12 5.65 1.55
N ASP A 209 3.54 4.68 0.83
CA ASP A 209 3.66 3.24 1.14
C ASP A 209 5.13 2.80 1.15
N LYS A 210 5.93 3.36 0.24
CA LYS A 210 7.37 3.07 0.15
C LYS A 210 8.14 3.49 1.39
N LEU A 211 7.79 4.63 2.02
CA LEU A 211 8.40 5.05 3.29
C LEU A 211 8.02 4.13 4.45
N PHE A 212 6.79 3.58 4.47
CA PHE A 212 6.41 2.58 5.47
C PHE A 212 7.23 1.29 5.30
N PHE A 213 7.40 0.79 4.09
CA PHE A 213 8.25 -0.37 3.83
C PHE A 213 9.72 -0.10 4.16
N SER A 214 10.26 1.08 3.82
CA SER A 214 11.60 1.48 4.25
C SER A 214 11.75 1.45 5.76
N LEU A 215 10.77 1.98 6.51
CA LEU A 215 10.83 1.96 7.97
C LEU A 215 10.77 0.53 8.52
N ALA A 216 9.94 -0.33 7.93
CA ALA A 216 9.94 -1.74 8.28
C ALA A 216 11.32 -2.38 8.11
N PHE A 217 12.02 -2.11 7.00
CA PHE A 217 13.36 -2.65 6.78
C PHE A 217 14.39 -2.10 7.75
N VAL A 218 14.28 -0.84 8.19
CA VAL A 218 15.13 -0.30 9.26
C VAL A 218 14.94 -1.11 10.55
N PHE A 219 13.69 -1.31 11.00
CA PHE A 219 13.41 -2.05 12.22
C PHE A 219 13.83 -3.53 12.12
N LEU A 220 13.57 -4.18 10.98
CA LEU A 220 14.00 -5.57 10.76
C LEU A 220 15.52 -5.68 10.65
N LEU A 221 16.22 -4.72 10.01
CA LEU A 221 17.68 -4.70 9.98
C LEU A 221 18.25 -4.59 11.40
N LEU A 222 17.74 -3.68 12.22
CA LEU A 222 18.15 -3.54 13.61
C LEU A 222 17.84 -4.80 14.43
N THR A 223 16.72 -5.47 14.13
CA THR A 223 16.35 -6.76 14.72
C THR A 223 17.45 -7.79 14.50
N GLU A 224 17.82 -8.07 13.23
CA GLU A 224 18.84 -9.08 12.91
C GLU A 224 20.19 -8.73 13.54
N LEU A 225 20.59 -7.45 13.53
CA LEU A 225 21.83 -7.00 14.17
C LEU A 225 21.81 -7.27 15.69
N ILE A 226 20.71 -7.01 16.39
CA ILE A 226 20.55 -7.33 17.81
C ILE A 226 20.62 -8.85 18.04
N PHE A 227 20.05 -9.66 17.15
CA PHE A 227 20.13 -11.11 17.28
C PHE A 227 21.54 -11.68 17.07
N THR A 228 22.54 -10.90 16.64
CA THR A 228 23.94 -11.38 16.53
C THR A 228 24.74 -11.34 17.83
N ILE A 229 24.23 -10.69 18.88
CA ILE A 229 25.02 -10.30 20.07
C ILE A 229 24.53 -10.88 21.41
N TYR A 230 23.39 -11.60 21.44
CA TYR A 230 22.87 -12.18 22.69
C TYR A 230 23.65 -13.42 23.15
N GLN A 231 23.66 -13.68 24.46
CA GLN A 231 24.40 -14.79 25.09
C GLN A 231 23.50 -15.96 25.51
N SER A 232 22.27 -15.66 25.91
CA SER A 232 21.18 -16.59 26.20
C SER A 232 19.94 -16.21 25.41
N VAL A 233 19.13 -17.20 25.10
CA VAL A 233 17.83 -16.97 24.46
C VAL A 233 16.88 -16.16 25.37
N PHE A 234 17.07 -16.22 26.68
CA PHE A 234 16.32 -15.45 27.67
C PHE A 234 16.91 -14.05 27.95
N ASP A 235 17.82 -13.53 27.12
CA ASP A 235 18.45 -12.25 27.37
C ASP A 235 17.57 -11.05 27.02
N LEU A 236 17.89 -9.91 27.63
CA LEU A 236 17.25 -8.64 27.33
C LEU A 236 17.51 -8.19 25.88
N ASP A 237 18.67 -8.53 25.31
CA ASP A 237 18.95 -8.28 23.89
C ASP A 237 17.99 -9.07 23.00
N ASN A 238 17.73 -10.34 23.33
CA ASN A 238 16.78 -11.16 22.59
C ASN A 238 15.36 -10.58 22.68
N PHE A 239 14.94 -10.18 23.88
CA PHE A 239 13.67 -9.49 24.09
C PHE A 239 13.55 -8.19 23.27
N LEU A 240 14.59 -7.35 23.27
CA LEU A 240 14.64 -6.12 22.49
C LEU A 240 14.54 -6.39 20.99
N GLY A 241 15.22 -7.43 20.50
CA GLY A 241 15.10 -7.91 19.12
C GLY A 241 13.64 -8.20 18.75
N HIS A 242 12.90 -8.93 19.59
CA HIS A 242 11.47 -9.19 19.34
C HIS A 242 10.60 -7.92 19.36
N ILE A 243 10.91 -6.92 20.19
CA ILE A 243 10.21 -5.63 20.14
C ILE A 243 10.43 -4.93 18.79
N TYR A 244 11.68 -4.88 18.30
CA TYR A 244 12.00 -4.28 17.01
C TYR A 244 11.35 -5.05 15.86
N LYS A 245 11.29 -6.38 15.95
CA LYS A 245 10.55 -7.23 15.01
C LYS A 245 9.07 -6.81 14.94
N VAL A 246 8.41 -6.62 16.08
CA VAL A 246 7.00 -6.18 16.13
C VAL A 246 6.81 -4.85 15.41
N PHE A 247 7.68 -3.87 15.64
CA PHE A 247 7.62 -2.60 14.92
C PHE A 247 7.84 -2.78 13.41
N GLY A 248 8.78 -3.64 13.01
CA GLY A 248 9.00 -4.01 11.61
C GLY A 248 7.72 -4.56 10.95
N PHE A 249 7.08 -5.54 11.58
CA PHE A 249 5.82 -6.14 11.10
C PHE A 249 4.67 -5.13 11.09
N TYR A 250 4.59 -4.26 12.11
CA TYR A 250 3.61 -3.18 12.16
C TYR A 250 3.75 -2.22 10.97
N PHE A 251 4.97 -1.82 10.61
CA PHE A 251 5.19 -0.92 9.47
C PHE A 251 4.94 -1.60 8.12
N ILE A 252 5.21 -2.91 8.00
CA ILE A 252 4.76 -3.70 6.84
C ILE A 252 3.24 -3.64 6.72
N LEU A 253 2.51 -3.93 7.81
CA LEU A 253 1.05 -3.90 7.83
C LEU A 253 0.51 -2.52 7.43
N LYS A 254 1.14 -1.46 7.94
CA LYS A 254 0.77 -0.08 7.63
C LYS A 254 1.02 0.28 6.17
N GLY A 255 2.17 -0.12 5.62
CA GLY A 255 2.50 0.06 4.20
C GLY A 255 1.52 -0.69 3.29
N PHE A 256 1.19 -1.92 3.66
CA PHE A 256 0.19 -2.75 2.98
C PHE A 256 -1.19 -2.11 2.96
N TYR A 257 -1.75 -1.76 4.12
CA TYR A 257 -3.07 -1.12 4.19
C TYR A 257 -3.11 0.24 3.50
N PHE A 258 -2.04 1.04 3.60
CA PHE A 258 -1.99 2.33 2.93
C PHE A 258 -2.03 2.16 1.41
N SER A 259 -1.23 1.23 0.86
CA SER A 259 -1.22 0.94 -0.57
C SER A 259 -2.61 0.51 -1.07
N GLU A 260 -3.27 -0.38 -0.32
CA GLU A 260 -4.62 -0.87 -0.67
C GLU A 260 -5.70 0.21 -0.55
N TYR A 261 -5.65 1.03 0.50
CA TYR A 261 -6.57 2.16 0.66
C TYR A 261 -6.47 3.16 -0.50
N VAL A 262 -5.25 3.50 -0.92
CA VAL A 262 -5.02 4.39 -2.07
C VAL A 262 -5.53 3.77 -3.36
N ASN A 263 -5.31 2.46 -3.57
CA ASN A 263 -5.79 1.75 -4.74
C ASN A 263 -7.33 1.69 -4.80
N GLU A 264 -7.99 1.43 -3.67
CA GLU A 264 -9.46 1.44 -3.58
C GLU A 264 -10.05 2.82 -3.82
N LYS A 265 -9.43 3.88 -3.30
CA LYS A 265 -9.88 5.25 -3.55
C LYS A 265 -9.80 5.58 -5.04
N LYS A 266 -8.70 5.23 -5.69
CA LYS A 266 -8.53 5.41 -7.15
C LYS A 266 -9.54 4.60 -7.95
N SER A 267 -9.79 3.33 -7.58
CA SER A 267 -10.80 2.52 -8.28
C SER A 267 -12.21 3.07 -8.09
N ASN A 268 -12.55 3.53 -6.89
CA ASN A 268 -13.86 4.11 -6.60
C ASN A 268 -14.03 5.48 -7.26
N GLU A 269 -12.99 6.30 -7.36
CA GLU A 269 -13.02 7.54 -8.14
C GLU A 269 -13.21 7.26 -9.63
N GLN A 270 -12.52 6.26 -10.20
CA GLN A 270 -12.73 5.83 -11.58
C GLN A 270 -14.14 5.27 -11.84
N ILE A 271 -14.65 4.42 -10.96
CA ILE A 271 -16.01 3.86 -11.08
C ILE A 271 -17.06 4.96 -10.88
N SER A 272 -16.87 5.86 -9.92
CA SER A 272 -17.76 7.01 -9.70
C SER A 272 -17.75 7.98 -10.89
N MET A 273 -16.63 8.12 -11.60
CA MET A 273 -16.54 8.90 -12.84
C MET A 273 -17.19 8.18 -14.03
N SER A 274 -17.14 6.85 -14.11
CA SER A 274 -17.76 6.08 -15.19
C SER A 274 -19.27 5.84 -15.03
N ASP A 275 -19.78 5.79 -13.79
CA ASP A 275 -21.19 5.52 -13.47
C ASP A 275 -22.07 6.78 -13.37
N HIS A 276 -21.49 7.97 -13.47
CA HIS A 276 -22.29 9.18 -13.64
C HIS A 276 -22.82 9.24 -15.08
N PRO A 277 -24.13 9.48 -15.32
CA PRO A 277 -24.74 9.59 -16.65
C PRO A 277 -24.29 10.86 -17.41
N GLY A 278 -23.18 11.47 -16.99
CA GLY A 278 -22.64 12.70 -17.48
C GLY A 278 -21.30 12.53 -18.18
N LEU A 279 -20.82 13.63 -18.76
CA LEU A 279 -19.53 13.80 -19.39
C LEU A 279 -18.62 14.58 -18.44
N PHE A 280 -17.44 14.08 -18.15
CA PHE A 280 -16.39 14.80 -17.43
C PHE A 280 -15.33 15.25 -18.43
N PHE A 281 -14.89 16.50 -18.33
CA PHE A 281 -13.82 17.01 -19.17
C PHE A 281 -12.94 17.99 -18.42
N THR A 282 -11.67 18.05 -18.81
CA THR A 282 -10.70 19.04 -18.32
C THR A 282 -10.30 19.93 -19.48
N LEU A 283 -10.35 21.23 -19.25
CA LEU A 283 -10.00 22.25 -20.24
C LEU A 283 -8.76 23.00 -19.83
N ARG A 284 -7.91 23.29 -20.81
CA ARG A 284 -6.77 24.20 -20.68
C ARG A 284 -6.96 25.37 -21.64
N GLU A 285 -6.63 26.57 -21.18
CA GLU A 285 -6.62 27.75 -22.03
C GLU A 285 -5.35 27.73 -22.91
N ILE A 286 -5.55 27.76 -24.23
CA ILE A 286 -4.48 27.91 -25.22
C ILE A 286 -4.85 29.10 -26.10
N GLY A 287 -4.19 30.24 -25.90
CA GLY A 287 -4.52 31.48 -26.58
C GLY A 287 -5.87 32.06 -26.09
N LYS A 288 -6.87 32.14 -26.98
CA LYS A 288 -8.24 32.60 -26.66
C LYS A 288 -9.27 31.47 -26.59
N GLN A 289 -8.83 30.22 -26.63
CA GLN A 289 -9.72 29.06 -26.69
C GLN A 289 -9.42 28.07 -25.58
N PHE A 290 -10.47 27.42 -25.07
CA PHE A 290 -10.37 26.32 -24.14
C PHE A 290 -10.33 24.98 -24.89
N VAL A 291 -9.23 24.26 -24.69
CA VAL A 291 -8.93 23.00 -25.36
C VAL A 291 -9.04 21.85 -24.38
N CYS A 292 -9.69 20.77 -24.82
CA CYS A 292 -9.88 19.59 -23.99
C CYS A 292 -8.57 18.82 -23.83
N THR A 293 -8.14 18.59 -22.58
CA THR A 293 -6.95 17.79 -22.26
C THR A 293 -7.31 16.37 -21.84
N HIS A 294 -8.49 16.20 -21.25
CA HIS A 294 -9.01 14.90 -20.82
C HIS A 294 -10.53 14.91 -20.92
N ILE A 295 -11.13 13.83 -21.42
CA ILE A 295 -12.59 13.65 -21.53
C ILE A 295 -12.95 12.21 -21.24
N ASP A 296 -13.96 11.98 -20.42
CA ASP A 296 -14.45 10.65 -20.04
C ASP A 296 -15.95 10.71 -19.68
N GLY A 297 -16.65 9.58 -19.71
CA GLY A 297 -18.06 9.49 -19.30
C GLY A 297 -19.00 8.86 -20.33
N ALA A 298 -20.16 8.41 -19.85
CA ALA A 298 -21.11 7.56 -20.58
C ALA A 298 -21.72 8.22 -21.84
N LEU A 299 -21.75 9.56 -21.90
CA LEU A 299 -22.26 10.32 -23.05
C LEU A 299 -21.37 10.22 -24.31
N LEU A 300 -20.12 9.75 -24.19
CA LEU A 300 -19.22 9.53 -25.33
C LEU A 300 -19.61 8.31 -26.20
N ASN A 301 -20.46 7.41 -25.70
CA ASN A 301 -20.84 6.18 -26.42
C ASN A 301 -21.65 6.44 -27.71
N GLY A 302 -22.14 7.67 -27.93
CA GLY A 302 -22.81 8.10 -29.16
C GLY A 302 -21.91 8.84 -30.17
N VAL A 303 -20.63 9.06 -29.85
CA VAL A 303 -19.67 9.79 -30.70
C VAL A 303 -18.85 8.77 -31.50
N PRO A 304 -18.75 8.88 -32.85
CA PRO A 304 -18.07 7.88 -33.68
C PRO A 304 -16.63 7.60 -33.25
N SER A 305 -16.25 6.33 -33.24
CA SER A 305 -14.96 5.78 -32.78
C SER A 305 -13.68 6.36 -33.43
N SER A 306 -13.80 7.21 -34.46
CA SER A 306 -12.68 7.93 -35.07
C SER A 306 -12.22 9.17 -34.29
N GLN A 307 -12.91 9.54 -33.21
CA GLN A 307 -12.61 10.68 -32.33
C GLN A 307 -12.14 10.27 -30.92
N LYS A 308 -11.40 9.17 -30.76
CA LYS A 308 -10.87 8.79 -29.43
C LYS A 308 -9.65 9.63 -28.97
N ASP A 309 -9.03 10.39 -29.88
CA ASP A 309 -8.04 11.43 -29.55
C ASP A 309 -8.70 12.83 -29.63
N LEU A 310 -9.52 13.16 -28.63
CA LEU A 310 -10.10 14.51 -28.46
C LEU A 310 -9.18 15.44 -27.64
N ALA A 311 -8.04 14.93 -27.18
CA ALA A 311 -7.00 15.73 -26.56
C ALA A 311 -6.44 16.73 -27.58
N GLY A 312 -6.55 18.02 -27.30
CA GLY A 312 -6.16 19.08 -28.24
C GLY A 312 -7.31 19.66 -29.08
N VAL A 313 -8.53 19.13 -28.95
CA VAL A 313 -9.70 19.66 -29.67
C VAL A 313 -10.39 20.75 -28.83
N PRO A 314 -10.75 21.91 -29.44
CA PRO A 314 -11.53 22.94 -28.76
C PRO A 314 -12.87 22.39 -28.27
N ILE A 315 -13.26 22.74 -27.04
CA ILE A 315 -14.50 22.22 -26.44
C ILE A 315 -15.74 22.60 -27.25
N SER A 316 -15.72 23.73 -27.96
CA SER A 316 -16.78 24.16 -28.88
C SER A 316 -17.02 23.21 -30.06
N LYS A 317 -16.04 22.37 -30.41
CA LYS A 317 -16.22 21.31 -31.43
C LYS A 317 -16.75 20.00 -30.85
N ILE A 318 -16.50 19.75 -29.57
CA ILE A 318 -16.92 18.54 -28.87
C ILE A 318 -18.37 18.69 -28.39
N LEU A 319 -18.70 19.86 -27.85
CA LEU A 319 -20.03 20.31 -27.45
C LEU A 319 -20.35 21.63 -28.16
N PRO A 320 -20.69 21.61 -29.46
CA PRO A 320 -21.25 22.76 -30.14
C PRO A 320 -22.59 23.12 -29.49
N ALA A 321 -22.56 24.10 -28.58
CA ALA A 321 -23.76 24.81 -28.17
C ALA A 321 -24.28 25.61 -29.37
N LEU A 322 -25.60 25.66 -29.57
CA LEU A 322 -26.22 26.43 -30.66
C LEU A 322 -25.76 27.92 -30.68
N ASP A 323 -25.30 28.44 -29.54
CA ASP A 323 -25.05 29.88 -29.35
C ASP A 323 -23.55 30.24 -29.23
N GLY A 324 -22.62 29.27 -29.31
CA GLY A 324 -21.18 29.53 -29.16
C GLY A 324 -20.70 29.92 -27.74
N SER A 325 -21.59 29.94 -26.76
CA SER A 325 -21.41 30.50 -25.40
C SER A 325 -20.50 29.73 -24.45
N LEU A 326 -20.10 28.50 -24.79
CA LEU A 326 -19.36 27.62 -23.87
C LEU A 326 -17.96 28.19 -23.51
N ASN A 327 -17.31 28.83 -24.48
CA ASN A 327 -16.02 29.50 -24.27
C ASN A 327 -16.16 30.72 -23.34
N ASP A 328 -17.28 31.43 -23.44
CA ASP A 328 -17.57 32.61 -22.61
C ASP A 328 -17.84 32.21 -21.16
N TYR A 329 -18.54 31.11 -20.92
CA TYR A 329 -18.73 30.55 -19.58
C TYR A 329 -17.44 30.06 -18.95
N CYS A 330 -16.50 29.53 -19.75
CA CYS A 330 -15.16 29.18 -19.27
C CYS A 330 -14.37 30.42 -18.82
N HIS A 331 -14.40 31.49 -19.62
CA HIS A 331 -13.80 32.77 -19.23
C HIS A 331 -14.46 33.36 -17.98
N LEU A 332 -15.79 33.26 -17.86
CA LEU A 332 -16.54 33.72 -16.69
C LEU A 332 -16.15 32.95 -15.42
N ALA A 333 -16.12 31.61 -15.48
CA ALA A 333 -15.71 30.77 -14.36
C ALA A 333 -14.28 31.10 -13.91
N LYS A 334 -13.34 31.24 -14.85
CA LYS A 334 -11.95 31.63 -14.54
C LYS A 334 -11.85 33.03 -13.93
N LYS A 335 -12.65 33.99 -14.41
CA LYS A 335 -12.68 35.36 -13.88
C LYS A 335 -13.24 35.42 -12.46
N LEU A 336 -14.29 34.65 -12.19
CA LEU A 336 -14.97 34.64 -10.88
C LEU A 336 -14.25 33.77 -9.85
N GLN A 337 -13.40 32.83 -10.28
CA GLN A 337 -12.80 31.81 -9.40
C GLN A 337 -13.85 30.96 -8.65
N GLU A 338 -15.07 30.88 -9.20
CA GLU A 338 -16.21 30.16 -8.64
C GLU A 338 -16.78 29.17 -9.66
N SER A 339 -17.59 28.22 -9.17
CA SER A 339 -18.30 27.29 -10.06
C SER A 339 -19.46 27.97 -10.77
N VAL A 340 -19.50 27.83 -12.10
CA VAL A 340 -20.58 28.34 -12.95
C VAL A 340 -21.36 27.16 -13.51
N THR A 341 -22.68 27.15 -13.27
CA THR A 341 -23.57 26.11 -13.78
C THR A 341 -24.62 26.72 -14.73
N PHE A 342 -24.79 26.09 -15.89
CA PHE A 342 -25.70 26.53 -16.95
C PHE A 342 -26.25 25.34 -17.74
N GLU A 343 -27.37 25.56 -18.43
CA GLU A 343 -28.01 24.55 -19.29
C GLU A 343 -27.63 24.81 -20.75
N ILE A 344 -27.30 23.75 -21.49
CA ILE A 344 -27.14 23.80 -22.95
C ILE A 344 -27.98 22.72 -23.61
N GLN A 345 -28.44 23.00 -24.82
CA GLN A 345 -29.03 21.99 -25.69
C GLN A 345 -27.95 21.43 -26.61
N PHE A 346 -27.81 20.10 -26.62
CA PHE A 346 -26.89 19.38 -27.49
C PHE A 346 -27.61 18.20 -28.11
N GLN A 347 -27.77 18.22 -29.44
CA GLN A 347 -28.65 17.29 -30.17
C GLN A 347 -30.08 17.31 -29.58
N ASP A 348 -30.68 16.15 -29.32
CA ASP A 348 -32.00 16.00 -28.70
C ASP A 348 -31.93 15.88 -27.16
N LYS A 349 -30.89 16.43 -26.53
CA LYS A 349 -30.67 16.33 -25.07
C LYS A 349 -30.49 17.71 -24.43
N LEU A 350 -31.09 17.89 -23.26
CA LEU A 350 -30.84 19.03 -22.38
C LEU A 350 -29.70 18.64 -21.41
N LEU A 351 -28.55 19.29 -21.53
CA LEU A 351 -27.40 19.05 -20.66
C LEU A 351 -27.27 20.17 -19.62
N LEU A 352 -27.11 19.81 -18.35
CA LEU A 352 -26.68 20.72 -17.29
C LEU A 352 -25.16 20.66 -17.16
N ILE A 353 -24.47 21.76 -17.45
CA ILE A 353 -23.01 21.85 -17.38
C ILE A 353 -22.60 22.65 -16.15
N SER A 354 -21.66 22.12 -15.38
CA SER A 354 -20.97 22.83 -14.30
C SER A 354 -19.49 22.94 -14.62
N LEU A 355 -18.96 24.16 -14.58
CA LEU A 355 -17.54 24.47 -14.79
C LEU A 355 -16.93 24.97 -13.48
N LYS A 356 -15.78 24.44 -13.09
CA LYS A 356 -15.05 24.85 -11.90
C LYS A 356 -13.57 25.10 -12.22
N PRO A 357 -13.05 26.31 -11.98
CA PRO A 357 -11.62 26.58 -12.10
C PRO A 357 -10.85 25.85 -10.99
N THR A 358 -9.72 25.24 -11.34
CA THR A 358 -8.83 24.53 -10.42
C THR A 358 -7.39 24.55 -10.93
N VAL A 359 -6.45 24.13 -10.10
CA VAL A 359 -5.05 23.94 -10.48
C VAL A 359 -4.78 22.44 -10.61
N ASP A 360 -4.08 22.02 -11.67
CA ASP A 360 -3.71 20.62 -11.91
C ASP A 360 -2.52 20.14 -11.04
N GLU A 361 -2.19 18.84 -11.09
CA GLU A 361 -1.09 18.26 -10.30
C GLU A 361 0.30 18.86 -10.59
N ILE A 362 0.44 19.60 -11.69
CA ILE A 362 1.69 20.24 -12.16
C ILE A 362 1.67 21.75 -11.85
N GLY A 363 0.59 22.28 -11.24
CA GLY A 363 0.49 23.68 -10.86
C GLY A 363 -0.07 24.59 -11.96
N GLN A 364 -0.73 24.07 -13.00
CA GLN A 364 -1.30 24.87 -14.08
C GLN A 364 -2.81 25.11 -13.90
N ASP A 365 -3.27 26.31 -14.27
CA ASP A 365 -4.69 26.65 -14.28
C ASP A 365 -5.46 25.83 -15.31
N VAL A 366 -6.49 25.11 -14.84
CA VAL A 366 -7.39 24.31 -15.67
C VAL A 366 -8.85 24.53 -15.24
N ILE A 367 -9.78 24.24 -16.13
CA ILE A 367 -11.22 24.23 -15.82
C ILE A 367 -11.70 22.78 -15.84
N LEU A 368 -12.25 22.32 -14.73
CA LEU A 368 -12.94 21.04 -14.64
C LEU A 368 -14.41 21.25 -15.04
N GLY A 369 -14.90 20.46 -15.98
CA GLY A 369 -16.28 20.49 -16.45
C GLY A 369 -16.99 19.16 -16.21
N THR A 370 -18.26 19.26 -15.84
CA THR A 370 -19.20 18.13 -15.77
C THR A 370 -20.46 18.47 -16.56
N ALA A 371 -20.90 17.64 -17.49
CA ALA A 371 -22.20 17.77 -18.17
C ALA A 371 -23.11 16.61 -17.82
N MET A 372 -24.35 16.85 -17.40
CA MET A 372 -25.32 15.80 -17.07
C MET A 372 -26.56 15.88 -17.96
N ASP A 373 -27.06 14.75 -18.45
CA ASP A 373 -28.30 14.67 -19.23
C ASP A 373 -29.53 14.81 -18.31
N MET A 374 -30.29 15.89 -18.50
CA MET A 374 -31.48 16.22 -17.73
C MET A 374 -32.79 15.92 -18.48
N SER A 375 -32.72 15.33 -19.68
CA SER A 375 -33.88 15.14 -20.57
C SER A 375 -34.97 14.25 -19.94
N GLY A 376 -34.59 13.31 -19.07
CA GLY A 376 -35.53 12.45 -18.33
C GLY A 376 -36.19 13.11 -17.11
N VAL A 377 -35.66 14.25 -16.62
CA VAL A 377 -36.14 14.95 -15.42
C VAL A 377 -37.15 16.04 -15.79
N PHE A 378 -37.01 16.66 -16.97
CA PHE A 378 -37.88 17.74 -17.45
C PHE A 378 -38.42 17.50 -18.88
N PRO A 379 -39.33 16.55 -19.09
CA PRO A 379 -39.81 16.18 -20.43
C PRO A 379 -40.65 17.27 -21.14
N ARG A 380 -41.14 18.30 -20.42
CA ARG A 380 -42.03 19.34 -20.97
C ARG A 380 -41.34 20.47 -21.74
N ARG A 381 -40.01 20.58 -21.72
CA ARG A 381 -39.27 21.66 -22.43
C ARG A 381 -38.99 21.35 -23.91
N PHE A 382 -39.39 20.19 -24.42
CA PHE A 382 -39.11 19.71 -25.78
C PHE A 382 -40.09 20.16 -26.88
N ASN A 383 -40.92 21.19 -26.64
CA ASN A 383 -41.84 21.68 -27.67
C ASN A 383 -41.21 22.87 -28.40
N SER A 384 -40.70 22.62 -29.60
CA SER A 384 -39.90 23.51 -30.45
C SER A 384 -40.59 24.80 -30.95
N LYS A 385 -41.77 25.14 -30.43
CA LYS A 385 -42.54 26.34 -30.82
C LYS A 385 -42.59 27.47 -29.79
N GLN A 386 -41.92 27.35 -28.63
CA GLN A 386 -42.00 28.38 -27.58
C GLN A 386 -40.67 29.07 -27.21
N ILE A 387 -39.53 28.72 -27.82
CA ILE A 387 -38.20 29.23 -27.41
C ILE A 387 -37.64 30.29 -28.37
N GLU A 388 -38.45 30.90 -29.23
CA GLU A 388 -38.02 32.10 -29.99
C GLU A 388 -38.09 33.40 -29.17
N GLN A 389 -38.50 33.35 -27.89
CA GLN A 389 -38.72 34.58 -27.08
C GLN A 389 -38.11 34.60 -25.66
N GLU A 390 -37.36 33.59 -25.22
CA GLU A 390 -36.67 33.66 -23.92
C GLU A 390 -35.15 33.75 -24.10
N GLU A 391 -34.62 34.98 -24.06
CA GLU A 391 -33.20 35.23 -23.82
C GLU A 391 -32.71 34.43 -22.60
N ASN A 392 -31.64 33.65 -22.81
CA ASN A 392 -30.86 32.90 -21.82
C ASN A 392 -30.79 33.59 -20.44
N LYS A 393 -31.64 33.17 -19.50
CA LYS A 393 -31.71 33.77 -18.14
C LYS A 393 -31.37 32.84 -16.98
N ASN A 394 -30.88 31.63 -17.21
CA ASN A 394 -30.61 30.67 -16.12
C ASN A 394 -29.11 30.37 -15.95
N VAL A 395 -28.31 31.41 -15.69
CA VAL A 395 -26.96 31.23 -15.12
C VAL A 395 -27.10 31.25 -13.60
N LYS A 396 -26.83 30.12 -12.94
CA LYS A 396 -26.81 30.05 -11.48
C LYS A 396 -25.35 30.03 -11.01
N ILE A 397 -24.95 31.08 -10.32
CA ILE A 397 -23.69 31.08 -9.57
C ILE A 397 -23.96 30.33 -8.27
N VAL A 398 -23.31 29.19 -8.09
CA VAL A 398 -23.41 28.39 -6.86
C VAL A 398 -22.27 28.87 -5.96
N MET A 399 -22.60 29.68 -4.96
CA MET A 399 -21.68 30.12 -3.89
C MET A 399 -21.27 28.97 -2.98
#